data_AF-A0A2S6CDV6-F1
#
_entry.id   AF-A0A2S6CDV6-F1
#
_cell.length_a   1.000
_cell.length_b   1.000
_cell.length_c   1.000
_cell.angle_alpha   90.00
_cell.angle_beta   90.00
_cell.angle_gamma   90.00
#
_symmetry.space_group_name_H-M   'P 1'
#
loop_
_entity.id
_entity.type
_entity.pdbx_description
1 polymer ?
#
loop_
_entity_poly.entity_id
_entity_poly.type
_entity_poly.pdbx_seq_one_letter_code
_entity_poly.pdbx_strand_id
1 'polypeptide(L)'
;MLFSDLVRIALDEDEVLPALKPVDVELLLFGLQHEVWRFSHDPDIFKRLIQIARPVSATNPGLPSTQDHLDCTGRRMHSLQKDYLRVVKALDKWKAALTHCQLSHPLPENRSVYLSALILYELSFLRLCAPLNSIQQTAYRLHEPSASDTAVAEVISAWTFTPESSEAIHHARTIWQMLDTESSRIKDTQAKYNILALIALHHTAALVWLVAGTEAQKDQSFCARNDDPAGGFLLRKENTEVLMNQFEDLYPKITSSWGQQSSFAKMVRALADNPFAPVTQEQ
;
A
#
# COMPACT_ATOMS: atom_id res chain seq x y z
N MET A 1 -20.30 -10.96 20.39
CA MET A 1 -19.42 -9.78 20.35
C MET A 1 -19.77 -8.99 19.11
N LEU A 2 -19.95 -7.67 19.22
CA LEU A 2 -20.31 -6.84 18.08
C LEU A 2 -19.06 -6.50 17.25
N PHE A 3 -19.24 -6.25 15.96
CA PHE A 3 -18.15 -5.85 15.07
C PHE A 3 -17.47 -4.55 15.53
N SER A 4 -18.24 -3.59 16.03
CA SER A 4 -17.70 -2.35 16.60
C SER A 4 -16.77 -2.61 17.79
N ASP A 5 -17.10 -3.60 18.62
CA ASP A 5 -16.29 -3.96 19.79
C ASP A 5 -14.95 -4.53 19.33
N LEU A 6 -14.95 -5.38 18.30
CA LEU A 6 -13.73 -5.94 17.72
C LEU A 6 -12.76 -4.86 17.24
N VAL A 7 -13.27 -3.87 16.50
CA VAL A 7 -12.46 -2.74 16.02
C VAL A 7 -11.93 -1.91 17.18
N ARG A 8 -12.77 -1.63 18.19
CA ARG A 8 -12.35 -0.91 19.41
C ARG A 8 -11.25 -1.68 20.15
N ILE A 9 -11.44 -2.98 20.39
CA ILE A 9 -10.45 -3.85 21.04
C ILE A 9 -9.15 -3.85 20.23
N ALA A 10 -9.21 -3.93 18.90
CA ALA A 10 -8.00 -3.93 18.07
C ALA A 10 -7.20 -2.63 18.18
N LEU A 11 -7.89 -1.49 18.25
CA LEU A 11 -7.29 -0.17 18.42
C LEU A 11 -6.86 0.13 19.86
N ASP A 12 -7.36 -0.61 20.84
CA ASP A 12 -6.90 -0.51 22.22
C ASP A 12 -5.54 -1.23 22.38
N GLU A 13 -4.56 -0.53 22.95
CA GLU A 13 -3.19 -1.05 23.10
C GLU A 13 -3.10 -2.13 24.18
N ASP A 14 -3.97 -2.07 25.21
CA ASP A 14 -3.87 -2.92 26.40
C ASP A 14 -4.83 -4.13 26.34
N GLU A 15 -5.88 -4.07 25.51
CA GLU A 15 -6.83 -5.18 25.38
C GLU A 15 -6.23 -6.31 24.50
N VAL A 16 -6.62 -7.56 24.73
CA VAL A 16 -6.18 -8.70 23.89
C VAL A 16 -7.29 -9.06 22.90
N LEU A 17 -6.94 -9.32 21.64
CA LEU A 17 -7.94 -9.79 20.68
C LEU A 17 -8.44 -11.18 21.11
N PRO A 18 -9.77 -11.41 21.13
CA PRO A 18 -10.32 -12.74 21.38
C PRO A 18 -9.97 -13.68 20.23
N ALA A 19 -10.16 -14.99 20.43
CA ALA A 19 -10.00 -15.98 19.37
C ALA A 19 -10.99 -15.69 18.23
N LEU A 20 -10.46 -15.38 17.04
CA LEU A 20 -11.24 -15.00 15.86
C LEU A 20 -11.44 -16.20 14.94
N LYS A 21 -12.61 -16.29 14.31
CA LYS A 21 -12.84 -17.18 13.17
C LYS A 21 -12.31 -16.52 11.88
N PRO A 22 -12.12 -17.27 10.78
CA PRO A 22 -11.57 -16.71 9.54
C PRO A 22 -12.34 -15.48 9.03
N VAL A 23 -13.67 -15.52 9.07
CA VAL A 23 -14.53 -14.39 8.67
C VAL A 23 -14.37 -13.18 9.60
N ASP A 24 -14.22 -13.40 10.91
CA ASP A 24 -14.04 -12.31 11.87
C ASP A 24 -12.68 -11.62 11.68
N VAL A 25 -11.63 -12.37 11.33
CA VAL A 25 -10.31 -11.84 11.00
C VAL A 25 -10.40 -10.95 9.76
N GLU A 26 -11.02 -11.42 8.68
CA GLU A 26 -11.19 -10.62 7.47
C GLU A 26 -12.03 -9.36 7.75
N LEU A 27 -13.16 -9.50 8.45
CA LEU A 27 -14.05 -8.40 8.78
C LEU A 27 -13.36 -7.34 9.65
N LEU A 28 -12.58 -7.75 10.66
CA LEU A 28 -11.82 -6.84 11.50
C LEU A 28 -10.86 -5.98 10.66
N LEU A 29 -10.16 -6.58 9.70
CA LEU A 29 -9.23 -5.84 8.85
C LEU A 29 -9.94 -4.82 7.95
N PHE A 30 -11.14 -5.16 7.45
CA PHE A 30 -12.00 -4.19 6.76
C PHE A 30 -12.37 -3.01 7.67
N GLY A 31 -12.67 -3.26 8.95
CA GLY A 31 -12.94 -2.21 9.93
C GLY A 31 -11.76 -1.27 10.16
N LEU A 32 -10.53 -1.79 10.15
CA LEU A 32 -9.32 -1.00 10.30
C LEU A 32 -9.02 -0.11 9.07
N GLN A 33 -9.62 -0.38 7.90
CA GLN A 33 -9.36 0.41 6.70
C GLN A 33 -9.76 1.87 6.84
N HIS A 34 -10.78 2.19 7.65
CA HIS A 34 -11.16 3.58 7.89
C HIS A 34 -9.99 4.38 8.52
N GLU A 35 -9.33 3.78 9.51
CA GLU A 35 -8.21 4.41 10.20
C GLU A 35 -6.97 4.48 9.30
N VAL A 36 -6.71 3.43 8.50
CA VAL A 36 -5.64 3.44 7.49
C VAL A 36 -5.88 4.56 6.46
N TRP A 37 -7.10 4.69 5.96
CA TRP A 37 -7.48 5.72 4.98
C TRP A 37 -7.31 7.13 5.53
N ARG A 38 -7.62 7.35 6.81
CA ARG A 38 -7.42 8.64 7.46
C ARG A 38 -5.97 9.11 7.36
N PHE A 39 -5.01 8.17 7.43
CA PHE A 39 -3.58 8.49 7.33
C PHE A 39 -3.04 8.47 5.90
N SER A 40 -3.63 7.69 4.99
CA SER A 40 -3.11 7.58 3.62
C SER A 40 -3.48 8.74 2.68
N HIS A 41 -4.54 9.49 2.98
CA HIS A 41 -5.06 10.54 2.08
C HIS A 41 -4.36 11.89 2.22
N ASP A 42 -3.55 12.08 3.26
CA ASP A 42 -2.97 13.36 3.58
C ASP A 42 -1.46 13.36 3.29
N PRO A 43 -1.01 13.93 2.16
CA PRO A 43 0.39 13.87 1.72
C PRO A 43 1.34 14.61 2.65
N ASP A 44 0.84 15.52 3.48
CA ASP A 44 1.62 16.27 4.46
C ASP A 44 1.52 15.68 5.87
N ILE A 45 0.78 14.58 6.06
CA ILE A 45 0.71 13.92 7.35
C ILE A 45 2.07 13.39 7.76
N PHE A 46 2.82 12.78 6.84
CA PHE A 46 4.17 12.30 7.12
C PHE A 46 5.11 13.43 7.51
N LYS A 47 5.08 14.55 6.79
CA LYS A 47 5.84 15.75 7.16
C LYS A 47 5.48 16.21 8.57
N ARG A 48 4.20 16.22 8.93
CA ARG A 48 3.73 16.61 10.27
C ARG A 48 4.01 15.57 11.36
N LEU A 49 4.06 14.28 11.01
CA LEU A 49 4.48 13.21 11.92
C LEU A 49 5.99 13.29 12.21
N ILE A 50 6.80 13.68 11.22
CA ILE A 50 8.26 13.75 11.28
C ILE A 50 8.77 15.10 11.85
N GLN A 51 8.04 16.20 11.70
CA GLN A 51 8.45 17.57 12.11
C GLN A 51 8.63 17.81 13.63
N ILE A 52 8.53 16.77 14.47
CA ILE A 52 8.83 16.85 15.90
C ILE A 52 10.34 17.11 16.16
N ALA A 53 11.22 17.00 15.16
CA ALA A 53 12.66 17.23 15.31
C ALA A 53 13.13 18.70 15.14
N ARG A 54 12.25 19.71 15.17
CA ARG A 54 12.69 21.12 15.19
C ARG A 54 12.18 21.83 16.46
N PRO A 55 13.05 22.16 17.43
CA PRO A 55 12.63 22.96 18.57
C PRO A 55 12.24 24.34 18.07
N VAL A 56 10.94 24.62 18.06
CA VAL A 56 10.42 25.97 17.86
C VAL A 56 10.89 26.77 19.07
N SER A 57 11.83 27.68 18.83
CA SER A 57 12.30 28.61 19.85
C SER A 57 11.09 29.34 20.43
N ALA A 58 10.89 29.16 21.74
CA ALA A 58 9.80 29.74 22.48
C ALA A 58 10.02 31.24 22.65
N THR A 59 9.38 32.05 21.82
CA THR A 59 9.15 33.46 22.10
C THR A 59 7.80 33.88 21.54
N ASN A 60 6.76 33.85 22.39
CA ASN A 60 5.82 34.96 22.59
C ASN A 60 4.80 34.61 23.68
N PRO A 61 4.78 35.30 24.83
CA PRO A 61 3.72 35.20 25.81
C PRO A 61 2.60 36.20 25.51
N GLY A 62 1.35 35.73 25.51
CA GLY A 62 0.21 36.56 25.87
C GLY A 62 -0.84 36.81 24.78
N LEU A 63 -1.88 35.98 24.77
CA LEU A 63 -3.27 36.42 24.63
C LEU A 63 -4.20 35.36 25.24
N PRO A 64 -5.27 35.73 25.98
CA PRO A 64 -6.21 34.78 26.53
C PRO A 64 -7.06 34.20 25.40
N SER A 65 -6.93 32.89 25.20
CA SER A 65 -7.74 32.11 24.26
C SER A 65 -9.18 32.03 24.76
N THR A 66 -10.08 32.76 24.13
CA THR A 66 -11.51 32.42 24.10
C THR A 66 -11.64 31.12 23.30
N GLN A 67 -11.77 30.00 24.02
CA GLN A 67 -12.08 28.69 23.44
C GLN A 67 -13.46 28.75 22.79
N ASP A 68 -13.48 28.77 21.47
CA ASP A 68 -14.68 28.46 20.71
C ASP A 68 -14.91 26.93 20.80
N HIS A 69 -16.08 26.54 21.32
CA HIS A 69 -16.47 25.13 21.52
C HIS A 69 -16.88 24.43 20.22
N LEU A 70 -17.01 25.18 19.12
CA LEU A 70 -17.19 24.67 17.75
C LEU A 70 -15.89 24.72 16.94
N ASP A 71 -14.83 25.30 17.50
CA ASP A 71 -13.50 25.19 16.94
C ASP A 71 -13.15 23.71 16.97
N CYS A 72 -13.08 23.10 15.80
CA CYS A 72 -12.58 21.75 15.59
C CYS A 72 -11.16 21.70 16.16
N THR A 73 -11.06 21.50 17.47
CA THR A 73 -9.85 21.67 18.28
C THR A 73 -8.71 21.08 17.49
N GLY A 74 -7.80 21.93 17.00
CA GLY A 74 -6.69 21.50 16.17
C GLY A 74 -6.05 20.28 16.82
N ARG A 75 -6.24 19.11 16.22
CA ARG A 75 -5.68 17.85 16.73
C ARG A 75 -4.19 18.11 16.88
N ARG A 76 -3.71 18.20 18.12
CA ARG A 76 -2.30 18.50 18.41
C ARG A 76 -1.46 17.44 17.72
N MET A 77 -0.33 17.81 17.10
CA MET A 77 0.52 16.86 16.34
C MET A 77 0.90 15.60 17.14
N HIS A 78 1.07 15.73 18.47
CA HIS A 78 1.33 14.60 19.36
C HIS A 78 0.20 13.54 19.37
N SER A 79 -1.07 13.94 19.20
CA SER A 79 -2.18 12.98 19.11
C SER A 79 -2.18 12.24 17.76
N LEU A 80 -1.76 12.91 16.67
CA LEU A 80 -1.70 12.28 15.34
C LEU A 80 -0.64 11.17 15.26
N GLN A 81 0.55 11.38 15.84
CA GLN A 81 1.59 10.35 15.89
C GLN A 81 1.15 9.15 16.74
N LYS A 82 0.57 9.42 17.91
CA LYS A 82 0.03 8.35 18.76
C LYS A 82 -1.07 7.57 18.04
N ASP A 83 -1.97 8.26 17.35
CA ASP A 83 -3.05 7.61 16.59
C ASP A 83 -2.50 6.81 15.40
N TYR A 84 -1.47 7.29 14.70
CA TYR A 84 -0.80 6.54 13.64
C TYR A 84 -0.16 5.25 14.18
N LEU A 85 0.61 5.37 15.27
CA LEU A 85 1.23 4.22 15.93
C LEU A 85 0.19 3.22 16.43
N ARG A 86 -0.96 3.70 16.91
CA ARG A 86 -2.09 2.85 17.31
C ARG A 86 -2.62 2.05 16.12
N VAL A 87 -2.75 2.65 14.94
CA VAL A 87 -3.19 1.93 13.73
C VAL A 87 -2.18 0.86 13.33
N VAL A 88 -0.89 1.19 13.32
CA VAL A 88 0.18 0.22 13.02
C VAL A 88 0.15 -0.95 14.00
N LYS A 89 0.08 -0.66 15.31
CA LYS A 89 -0.06 -1.70 16.35
C LYS A 89 -1.32 -2.55 16.17
N ALA A 90 -2.44 -1.95 15.78
CA ALA A 90 -3.68 -2.68 15.52
C ALA A 90 -3.55 -3.64 14.32
N LEU A 91 -2.82 -3.24 13.27
CA LEU A 91 -2.49 -4.12 12.13
C LEU A 91 -1.56 -5.27 12.56
N ASP A 92 -0.54 -5.00 13.38
CA ASP A 92 0.34 -6.05 13.92
C ASP A 92 -0.42 -7.05 14.81
N LYS A 93 -1.30 -6.54 15.67
CA LYS A 93 -2.19 -7.33 16.52
C LYS A 93 -3.13 -8.19 15.69
N TRP A 94 -3.68 -7.62 14.61
CA TRP A 94 -4.47 -8.36 13.64
C TRP A 94 -3.65 -9.48 12.98
N LYS A 95 -2.40 -9.22 12.59
CA LYS A 95 -1.52 -10.22 11.97
C LYS A 95 -1.24 -11.39 12.91
N ALA A 96 -0.99 -11.10 14.18
CA ALA A 96 -0.84 -12.13 15.22
C ALA A 96 -2.13 -12.96 15.38
N ALA A 97 -3.30 -12.32 15.40
CA ALA A 97 -4.59 -13.01 15.47
C ALA A 97 -4.86 -13.89 14.24
N LEU A 98 -4.46 -13.45 13.03
CA LEU A 98 -4.54 -14.27 11.83
C LEU A 98 -3.70 -15.55 11.96
N THR A 99 -2.47 -15.46 12.48
CA THR A 99 -1.61 -16.63 12.69
C THR A 99 -2.29 -17.64 13.64
N HIS A 100 -2.87 -17.17 14.74
CA HIS A 100 -3.62 -18.04 15.65
C HIS A 100 -4.87 -18.66 15.00
N CYS A 101 -5.59 -17.89 14.17
CA CYS A 101 -6.73 -18.38 13.42
C CYS A 101 -6.35 -19.48 12.43
N GLN A 102 -5.23 -19.32 11.71
CA GLN A 102 -4.72 -20.30 10.74
C GLN A 102 -4.28 -21.61 11.38
N LEU A 103 -3.76 -21.57 12.62
CA LEU A 103 -3.44 -22.78 13.38
C LEU A 103 -4.70 -23.54 13.82
N SER A 104 -5.83 -22.85 13.97
CA SER A 104 -7.07 -23.41 14.52
C SER A 104 -8.08 -23.85 13.45
N HIS A 105 -7.95 -23.35 12.22
CA HIS A 105 -8.91 -23.59 11.14
C HIS A 105 -8.21 -24.04 9.85
N PRO A 106 -8.69 -25.11 9.18
CA PRO A 106 -8.08 -25.65 7.98
C PRO A 106 -7.89 -24.61 6.86
N LEU A 107 -6.68 -24.58 6.29
CA LEU A 107 -6.32 -23.68 5.19
C LEU A 107 -7.15 -23.88 3.90
N PRO A 108 -7.44 -25.12 3.43
CA PRO A 108 -8.10 -25.32 2.13
C PRO A 108 -9.49 -24.68 2.06
N GLU A 109 -10.27 -24.77 3.14
CA GLU A 109 -11.64 -24.25 3.20
C GLU A 109 -11.67 -22.71 3.27
N ASN A 110 -10.66 -22.12 3.90
CA ASN A 110 -10.60 -20.68 4.19
C ASN A 110 -9.59 -19.94 3.31
N ARG A 111 -9.08 -20.59 2.27
CA ARG A 111 -7.98 -20.08 1.44
C ARG A 111 -8.27 -18.71 0.84
N SER A 112 -9.48 -18.53 0.30
CA SER A 112 -9.92 -17.26 -0.30
C SER A 112 -9.99 -16.13 0.72
N VAL A 113 -10.51 -16.42 1.91
CA VAL A 113 -10.62 -15.46 3.03
C VAL A 113 -9.22 -15.04 3.48
N TYR A 114 -8.31 -15.99 3.68
CA TYR A 114 -6.95 -15.67 4.10
C TYR A 114 -6.16 -14.91 3.03
N LEU A 115 -6.29 -15.26 1.76
CA LEU A 115 -5.64 -14.52 0.67
C LEU A 115 -6.17 -13.08 0.60
N SER A 116 -7.49 -12.90 0.61
CA SER A 116 -8.14 -11.59 0.62
C SER A 116 -7.64 -10.73 1.78
N ALA A 117 -7.62 -11.29 2.99
CA ALA A 117 -7.20 -10.57 4.18
C ALA A 117 -5.69 -10.26 4.19
N LEU A 118 -4.84 -11.17 3.72
CA LEU A 118 -3.41 -10.90 3.55
C LEU A 118 -3.16 -9.80 2.50
N ILE A 119 -3.84 -9.83 1.36
CA ILE A 119 -3.74 -8.77 0.34
C ILE A 119 -4.17 -7.43 0.92
N LEU A 120 -5.27 -7.39 1.66
CA LEU A 120 -5.75 -6.15 2.29
C LEU A 120 -4.77 -5.62 3.34
N TYR A 121 -4.09 -6.51 4.06
CA TYR A 121 -3.08 -6.14 5.05
C TYR A 121 -1.87 -5.50 4.39
N GLU A 122 -1.31 -6.14 3.36
CA GLU A 122 -0.19 -5.58 2.60
C GLU A 122 -0.58 -4.27 1.90
N LEU A 123 -1.80 -4.19 1.35
CA LEU A 123 -2.33 -2.97 0.75
C LEU A 123 -2.51 -1.85 1.79
N SER A 124 -2.78 -2.19 3.05
CA SER A 124 -2.88 -1.20 4.14
C SER A 124 -1.54 -0.54 4.38
N PHE A 125 -0.47 -1.31 4.51
CA PHE A 125 0.87 -0.75 4.65
C PHE A 125 1.34 -0.05 3.38
N LEU A 126 1.02 -0.57 2.19
CA LEU A 126 1.30 0.11 0.93
C LEU A 126 0.68 1.53 0.90
N ARG A 127 -0.55 1.68 1.39
CA ARG A 127 -1.25 2.97 1.53
C ARG A 127 -0.63 3.87 2.59
N LEU A 128 -0.09 3.30 3.67
CA LEU A 128 0.59 4.09 4.69
C LEU A 128 1.96 4.56 4.17
N CYS A 129 2.70 3.72 3.45
CA CYS A 129 4.08 4.04 3.07
C CYS A 129 4.19 4.86 1.76
N ALA A 130 3.19 4.80 0.88
CA ALA A 130 3.27 5.42 -0.45
C ALA A 130 2.15 6.44 -0.72
N PRO A 131 2.43 7.54 -1.46
CA PRO A 131 1.44 8.50 -1.91
C PRO A 131 0.63 7.95 -3.10
N LEU A 132 -0.06 6.81 -2.90
CA LEU A 132 -0.66 6.02 -3.98
C LEU A 132 -1.61 6.80 -4.88
N ASN A 133 -2.36 7.77 -4.34
CA ASN A 133 -3.25 8.62 -5.13
C ASN A 133 -2.45 9.43 -6.17
N SER A 134 -1.39 10.10 -5.72
CA SER A 134 -0.53 10.89 -6.61
C SER A 134 0.18 9.99 -7.63
N ILE A 135 0.67 8.82 -7.21
CA ILE A 135 1.30 7.84 -8.11
C ILE A 135 0.32 7.40 -9.21
N GLN A 136 -0.92 7.06 -8.84
CA GLN A 136 -1.93 6.64 -9.80
C GLN A 136 -2.35 7.76 -10.73
N GLN A 137 -2.56 8.97 -10.23
CA GLN A 137 -2.86 10.12 -11.07
C GLN A 137 -1.77 10.34 -12.11
N THR A 138 -0.50 10.24 -11.73
CA THR A 138 0.64 10.30 -12.66
C THR A 138 0.60 9.18 -13.69
N ALA A 139 0.33 7.94 -13.27
CA ALA A 139 0.23 6.79 -14.17
C ALA A 139 -0.93 6.93 -15.18
N TYR A 140 -2.05 7.56 -14.81
CA TYR A 140 -3.17 7.80 -15.72
C TYR A 140 -2.99 9.01 -16.64
N ARG A 141 -2.11 9.96 -16.30
CA ARG A 141 -1.85 11.19 -17.06
C ARG A 141 -0.72 11.09 -18.09
N LEU A 142 -0.19 9.89 -18.33
CA LEU A 142 0.93 9.65 -19.27
C LEU A 142 0.80 10.34 -20.63
N HIS A 143 -0.42 10.46 -21.15
CA HIS A 143 -0.66 10.96 -22.50
C HIS A 143 -0.87 12.47 -22.59
N GLU A 144 -1.14 13.16 -21.48
CA GLU A 144 -1.44 14.60 -21.46
C GLU A 144 -0.81 15.28 -20.22
N PRO A 145 0.51 15.49 -20.20
CA PRO A 145 1.18 16.16 -19.10
C PRO A 145 0.78 17.65 -19.05
N SER A 146 0.24 18.06 -17.91
CA SER A 146 -0.05 19.46 -17.56
C SER A 146 1.07 20.07 -16.72
N ALA A 147 1.17 21.40 -16.66
CA ALA A 147 2.17 22.08 -15.82
C ALA A 147 2.06 21.75 -14.32
N SER A 148 0.85 21.43 -13.83
CA SER A 148 0.66 20.93 -12.46
C SER A 148 1.24 19.53 -12.23
N ASP A 149 1.41 18.75 -13.29
CA ASP A 149 1.94 17.38 -13.19
C ASP A 149 3.44 17.37 -12.95
N THR A 150 4.18 18.40 -13.40
CA THR A 150 5.62 18.52 -13.14
C THR A 150 5.91 18.62 -11.65
N ALA A 151 5.18 19.47 -10.92
CA ALA A 151 5.35 19.62 -9.46
C ALA A 151 5.00 18.33 -8.70
N VAL A 152 3.94 17.62 -9.13
CA VAL A 152 3.58 16.33 -8.54
C VAL A 152 4.63 15.27 -8.84
N ALA A 153 5.15 15.22 -10.07
CA ALA A 153 6.21 14.31 -10.48
C ALA A 153 7.51 14.55 -9.70
N GLU A 154 7.88 15.81 -9.44
CA GLU A 154 9.04 16.15 -8.59
C GLU A 154 8.88 15.63 -7.16
N VAL A 155 7.73 15.87 -6.53
CA VAL A 155 7.46 15.43 -5.15
C VAL A 155 7.47 13.90 -5.06
N ILE A 156 6.84 13.22 -6.00
CA ILE A 156 6.81 11.75 -6.04
C ILE A 156 8.21 11.20 -6.34
N SER A 157 8.96 11.81 -7.25
CA SER A 157 10.34 11.43 -7.55
C SER A 157 11.24 11.58 -6.32
N ALA A 158 11.11 12.68 -5.57
CA ALA A 158 11.83 12.84 -4.31
C ALA A 158 11.45 11.78 -3.27
N TRP A 159 10.17 11.37 -3.22
CA TRP A 159 9.71 10.31 -2.32
C TRP A 159 10.36 8.95 -2.63
N THR A 160 10.70 8.62 -3.87
CA THR A 160 11.27 7.29 -4.20
C THR A 160 12.63 7.03 -3.55
N PHE A 161 13.34 8.08 -3.14
CA PHE A 161 14.62 8.04 -2.42
C PHE A 161 14.48 7.94 -0.89
N THR A 162 13.26 7.90 -0.37
CA THR A 162 12.99 7.81 1.08
C THR A 162 12.97 6.35 1.56
N PRO A 163 13.20 6.07 2.87
CA PRO A 163 13.03 4.73 3.43
C PRO A 163 11.62 4.16 3.23
N GLU A 164 10.59 5.01 3.26
CA GLU A 164 9.19 4.64 3.08
C GLU A 164 8.93 4.04 1.69
N SER A 165 9.65 4.51 0.66
CA SER A 165 9.62 3.91 -0.69
C SER A 165 10.14 2.46 -0.68
N SER A 166 11.22 2.18 0.05
CA SER A 166 11.73 0.81 0.19
C SER A 166 10.72 -0.10 0.90
N GLU A 167 10.05 0.40 1.94
CA GLU A 167 9.00 -0.35 2.64
C GLU A 167 7.79 -0.60 1.72
N ALA A 168 7.37 0.42 0.96
CA ALA A 168 6.31 0.28 -0.04
C ALA A 168 6.65 -0.77 -1.11
N ILE A 169 7.89 -0.80 -1.61
CA ILE A 169 8.37 -1.83 -2.53
C ILE A 169 8.31 -3.22 -1.90
N HIS A 170 8.63 -3.36 -0.61
CA HIS A 170 8.54 -4.64 0.10
C HIS A 170 7.10 -5.17 0.09
N HIS A 171 6.11 -4.36 0.50
CA HIS A 171 4.70 -4.75 0.49
C HIS A 171 4.18 -5.03 -0.92
N ALA A 172 4.57 -4.20 -1.90
CA ALA A 172 4.27 -4.40 -3.31
C ALA A 172 4.78 -5.76 -3.83
N ARG A 173 6.02 -6.12 -3.48
CA ARG A 173 6.62 -7.41 -3.83
C ARG A 173 5.81 -8.56 -3.22
N THR A 174 5.48 -8.46 -1.93
CA THR A 174 4.70 -9.48 -1.22
C THR A 174 3.32 -9.68 -1.88
N ILE A 175 2.62 -8.60 -2.25
CA ILE A 175 1.34 -8.67 -2.98
C ILE A 175 1.52 -9.43 -4.30
N TRP A 176 2.48 -9.03 -5.12
CA TRP A 176 2.71 -9.67 -6.42
C TRP A 176 3.05 -11.16 -6.27
N GLN A 177 3.94 -11.51 -5.34
CA GLN A 177 4.34 -12.89 -5.06
C GLN A 177 3.17 -13.76 -4.59
N MET A 178 2.32 -13.24 -3.71
CA MET A 178 1.11 -13.95 -3.27
C MET A 178 0.19 -14.24 -4.46
N LEU A 179 -0.03 -13.25 -5.33
CA LEU A 179 -0.90 -13.39 -6.50
C LEU A 179 -0.32 -14.35 -7.54
N ASP A 180 0.98 -14.27 -7.84
CA ASP A 180 1.64 -15.16 -8.80
C ASP A 180 1.71 -16.61 -8.30
N THR A 181 2.07 -16.80 -7.03
CA THR A 181 2.11 -18.11 -6.38
C THR A 181 0.71 -18.74 -6.37
N GLU A 182 -0.32 -17.96 -6.03
CA GLU A 182 -1.69 -18.45 -6.06
C GLU A 182 -2.15 -18.77 -7.49
N SER A 183 -1.75 -17.93 -8.45
CA SER A 183 -2.12 -18.09 -9.87
C SER A 183 -1.54 -19.35 -10.51
N SER A 184 -0.46 -19.87 -9.92
CA SER A 184 0.23 -21.08 -10.37
C SER A 184 -0.30 -22.36 -9.73
N ARG A 185 -1.31 -22.27 -8.85
CA ARG A 185 -1.92 -23.46 -8.20
C ARG A 185 -2.90 -24.18 -9.11
N ILE A 186 -3.17 -25.44 -8.76
CA ILE A 186 -4.22 -26.24 -9.39
C ILE A 186 -5.56 -25.55 -9.15
N LYS A 187 -6.32 -25.32 -10.24
CA LYS A 187 -7.57 -24.52 -10.25
C LYS A 187 -8.55 -24.89 -9.13
N ASP A 188 -8.72 -26.18 -8.84
CA ASP A 188 -9.68 -26.63 -7.82
C ASP A 188 -9.25 -26.31 -6.38
N THR A 189 -7.97 -26.06 -6.17
CA THR A 189 -7.38 -25.71 -4.86
C THR A 189 -7.05 -24.22 -4.74
N GLN A 190 -7.31 -23.46 -5.80
CA GLN A 190 -6.99 -22.05 -5.89
C GLN A 190 -8.00 -21.23 -5.09
N ALA A 191 -7.50 -20.22 -4.40
CA ALA A 191 -8.30 -19.17 -3.81
C ALA A 191 -9.08 -18.43 -4.90
N LYS A 192 -10.32 -18.05 -4.59
CA LYS A 192 -11.08 -17.14 -5.44
C LYS A 192 -10.52 -15.73 -5.26
N TYR A 193 -10.14 -15.10 -6.36
CA TYR A 193 -9.79 -13.69 -6.35
C TYR A 193 -11.05 -12.82 -6.25
N ASN A 194 -10.93 -11.72 -5.51
CA ASN A 194 -11.95 -10.68 -5.44
C ASN A 194 -11.37 -9.37 -6.03
N ILE A 195 -12.18 -8.30 -6.00
CA ILE A 195 -11.76 -6.99 -6.51
C ILE A 195 -10.51 -6.44 -5.80
N LEU A 196 -10.24 -6.84 -4.54
CA LEU A 196 -9.05 -6.37 -3.81
C LEU A 196 -7.76 -6.85 -4.47
N ALA A 197 -7.72 -8.07 -4.99
CA ALA A 197 -6.55 -8.58 -5.72
C ALA A 197 -6.22 -7.71 -6.94
N LEU A 198 -7.25 -7.24 -7.67
CA LEU A 198 -7.07 -6.34 -8.80
C LEU A 198 -6.57 -4.96 -8.38
N ILE A 199 -7.22 -4.36 -7.37
CA ILE A 199 -6.84 -3.05 -6.84
C ILE A 199 -5.39 -3.09 -6.34
N ALA A 200 -5.02 -4.13 -5.59
CA ALA A 200 -3.69 -4.30 -5.05
C ALA A 200 -2.66 -4.49 -6.16
N LEU A 201 -2.92 -5.37 -7.14
CA LEU A 201 -2.03 -5.58 -8.28
C LEU A 201 -1.82 -4.28 -9.08
N HIS A 202 -2.88 -3.51 -9.26
CA HIS A 202 -2.86 -2.25 -9.99
C HIS A 202 -2.05 -1.15 -9.28
N HIS A 203 -2.22 -0.97 -7.97
CA HIS A 203 -1.37 -0.06 -7.19
C HIS A 203 0.10 -0.51 -7.21
N THR A 204 0.33 -1.82 -7.10
CA THR A 204 1.66 -2.42 -7.13
C THR A 204 2.36 -2.14 -8.47
N ALA A 205 1.67 -2.32 -9.60
CA ALA A 205 2.22 -2.06 -10.92
C ALA A 205 2.63 -0.60 -11.10
N ALA A 206 1.74 0.34 -10.75
CA ALA A 206 2.03 1.77 -10.87
C ALA A 206 3.20 2.21 -9.97
N LEU A 207 3.30 1.66 -8.75
CA LEU A 207 4.42 1.94 -7.85
C LEU A 207 5.75 1.41 -8.42
N VAL A 208 5.77 0.17 -8.90
CA VAL A 208 6.98 -0.45 -9.46
C VAL A 208 7.47 0.29 -10.69
N TRP A 209 6.55 0.65 -11.59
CA TRP A 209 6.85 1.48 -12.77
C TRP A 209 7.52 2.79 -12.40
N LEU A 210 6.94 3.51 -11.42
CA LEU A 210 7.48 4.78 -10.95
C LEU A 210 8.89 4.61 -10.36
N VAL A 211 9.06 3.68 -9.41
CA VAL A 211 10.34 3.50 -8.72
C VAL A 211 11.41 3.06 -9.70
N ALA A 212 11.10 2.14 -10.61
CA ALA A 212 12.02 1.71 -11.66
C ALA A 212 12.46 2.88 -12.55
N GLY A 213 11.54 3.76 -12.96
CA GLY A 213 11.88 4.91 -13.79
C GLY A 213 12.69 6.01 -13.10
N THR A 214 12.59 6.14 -11.76
CA THR A 214 13.46 7.04 -10.97
C THR A 214 14.84 6.49 -10.67
N GLU A 215 15.05 5.18 -10.86
CA GLU A 215 16.27 4.44 -10.49
C GLU A 215 16.70 4.57 -9.01
N ALA A 216 15.82 5.07 -8.14
CA ALA A 216 16.13 5.31 -6.73
C ALA A 216 16.48 4.02 -5.97
N GLN A 217 15.95 2.87 -6.41
CA GLN A 217 16.12 1.56 -5.79
C GLN A 217 16.75 0.54 -6.77
N LYS A 218 17.66 1.00 -7.64
CA LYS A 218 18.24 0.22 -8.76
C LYS A 218 18.92 -1.11 -8.41
N ASP A 219 19.26 -1.31 -7.14
CA ASP A 219 19.89 -2.53 -6.63
C ASP A 219 18.89 -3.48 -5.96
N GLN A 220 17.64 -3.05 -5.78
CA GLN A 220 16.57 -3.91 -5.29
C GLN A 220 15.99 -4.76 -6.43
N SER A 221 15.85 -6.06 -6.19
CA SER A 221 15.16 -6.99 -7.09
C SER A 221 13.67 -7.04 -6.77
N PHE A 222 12.78 -7.05 -7.76
CA PHE A 222 11.34 -7.11 -7.53
C PHE A 222 10.78 -8.54 -7.66
N CYS A 223 11.00 -9.22 -8.78
CA CYS A 223 10.47 -10.58 -9.01
C CYS A 223 11.60 -11.58 -9.19
N ALA A 224 11.86 -12.44 -8.20
CA ALA A 224 12.59 -13.69 -8.45
C ALA A 224 11.56 -14.76 -8.84
N ARG A 225 11.50 -15.14 -10.11
CA ARG A 225 10.85 -16.41 -10.45
C ARG A 225 11.70 -17.52 -9.85
N ASN A 226 11.08 -18.54 -9.29
CA ASN A 226 11.78 -19.67 -8.65
C ASN A 226 12.78 -20.36 -9.60
N ASP A 227 12.62 -20.18 -10.92
CA ASP A 227 13.47 -20.77 -11.96
C ASP A 227 14.61 -19.84 -12.44
N ASP A 228 14.73 -18.62 -11.90
CA ASP A 228 15.79 -17.68 -12.31
C ASP A 228 16.93 -17.64 -11.28
N PRO A 229 18.05 -18.35 -11.52
CA PRO A 229 19.20 -18.35 -10.62
C PRO A 229 19.93 -17.00 -10.56
N ALA A 230 19.61 -16.05 -11.45
CA ALA A 230 20.23 -14.72 -11.50
C ALA A 230 19.70 -13.73 -10.45
N GLY A 231 18.65 -14.10 -9.70
CA GLY A 231 17.99 -13.17 -8.77
C GLY A 231 17.07 -12.22 -9.53
N GLY A 232 15.99 -11.80 -8.89
CA GLY A 232 14.88 -11.17 -9.59
C GLY A 232 15.19 -9.89 -10.37
N PHE A 233 14.25 -9.45 -11.22
CA PHE A 233 14.44 -8.25 -12.03
C PHE A 233 14.73 -7.01 -11.17
N LEU A 234 15.82 -6.32 -11.47
CA LEU A 234 16.19 -5.08 -10.78
C LEU A 234 15.22 -3.95 -11.12
N LEU A 235 14.91 -3.11 -10.13
CA LEU A 235 14.07 -1.91 -10.28
C LEU A 235 14.83 -0.80 -11.03
N ARG A 236 15.05 -1.02 -12.33
CA ARG A 236 15.73 -0.09 -13.24
C ARG A 236 14.83 0.30 -14.38
N LYS A 237 15.04 1.50 -14.90
CA LYS A 237 14.25 2.03 -16.02
C LYS A 237 14.30 1.12 -17.24
N GLU A 238 15.48 0.57 -17.53
CA GLU A 238 15.75 -0.40 -18.58
C GLU A 238 14.87 -1.67 -18.48
N ASN A 239 14.51 -2.08 -17.27
CA ASN A 239 13.71 -3.28 -17.01
C ASN A 239 12.21 -3.00 -16.95
N THR A 240 11.76 -1.75 -17.17
CA THR A 240 10.36 -1.35 -16.98
C THR A 240 9.40 -2.19 -17.82
N GLU A 241 9.73 -2.41 -19.09
CA GLU A 241 8.91 -3.23 -19.99
C GLU A 241 8.74 -4.66 -19.45
N VAL A 242 9.86 -5.30 -19.08
CA VAL A 242 9.86 -6.66 -18.53
C VAL A 242 9.07 -6.74 -17.22
N LEU A 243 9.26 -5.77 -16.32
CA LEU A 243 8.53 -5.66 -15.07
C LEU A 243 7.03 -5.55 -15.32
N MET A 244 6.59 -4.64 -16.20
CA MET A 244 5.18 -4.43 -16.51
C MET A 244 4.54 -5.63 -17.21
N ASN A 245 5.29 -6.33 -18.06
CA ASN A 245 4.83 -7.58 -18.67
C ASN A 245 4.52 -8.66 -17.62
N GLN A 246 5.26 -8.72 -16.51
CA GLN A 246 4.93 -9.63 -15.40
C GLN A 246 3.57 -9.30 -14.76
N PHE A 247 3.22 -8.01 -14.64
CA PHE A 247 1.92 -7.59 -14.13
C PHE A 247 0.80 -7.86 -15.12
N GLU A 248 1.05 -7.56 -16.40
CA GLU A 248 0.12 -7.84 -17.49
C GLU A 248 -0.28 -9.32 -17.54
N ASP A 249 0.69 -10.23 -17.41
CA ASP A 249 0.48 -11.68 -17.41
C ASP A 249 -0.38 -12.18 -16.24
N LEU A 250 -0.42 -11.44 -15.12
CA LEU A 250 -1.21 -11.83 -13.95
C LEU A 250 -2.69 -11.47 -14.07
N TYR A 251 -3.05 -10.34 -14.71
CA TYR A 251 -4.45 -9.92 -14.84
C TYR A 251 -5.40 -11.00 -15.39
N PRO A 252 -5.09 -11.72 -16.49
CA PRO A 252 -5.98 -12.77 -17.00
C PRO A 252 -6.04 -14.00 -16.08
N LYS A 253 -5.02 -14.23 -15.25
CA LYS A 253 -5.01 -15.35 -14.28
C LYS A 253 -5.90 -15.04 -13.07
N ILE A 254 -5.90 -13.79 -12.60
CA ILE A 254 -6.74 -13.36 -11.47
C ILE A 254 -8.17 -13.01 -11.88
N THR A 255 -8.39 -12.64 -13.13
CA THR A 255 -9.72 -12.31 -13.68
C THR A 255 -9.99 -13.04 -14.97
N SER A 256 -10.58 -14.24 -14.87
CA SER A 256 -10.93 -15.05 -16.03
C SER A 256 -11.91 -14.35 -16.99
N SER A 257 -12.71 -13.40 -16.51
CA SER A 257 -13.74 -12.71 -17.30
C SER A 257 -13.33 -11.32 -17.81
N TRP A 258 -12.28 -10.69 -17.25
CA TRP A 258 -11.92 -9.28 -17.52
C TRP A 258 -10.49 -9.14 -18.07
N GLY A 259 -9.69 -10.21 -18.06
CA GLY A 259 -8.24 -10.25 -18.22
C GLY A 259 -7.64 -9.24 -19.22
N GLN A 260 -7.76 -9.51 -20.52
CA GLN A 260 -7.03 -8.74 -21.54
C GLN A 260 -7.71 -7.44 -21.99
N GLN A 261 -9.02 -7.29 -21.71
CA GLN A 261 -9.76 -6.09 -22.10
C GLN A 261 -9.95 -5.09 -20.96
N SER A 262 -9.53 -5.46 -19.74
CA SER A 262 -9.61 -4.57 -18.58
C SER A 262 -8.83 -3.27 -18.83
N SER A 263 -9.36 -2.16 -18.34
CA SER A 263 -8.65 -0.88 -18.29
C SER A 263 -7.35 -0.99 -17.51
N PHE A 264 -7.26 -1.90 -16.54
CA PHE A 264 -6.06 -2.15 -15.74
C PHE A 264 -4.92 -2.76 -16.56
N ALA A 265 -5.18 -3.82 -17.34
CA ALA A 265 -4.17 -4.42 -18.22
C ALA A 265 -3.70 -3.42 -19.28
N LYS A 266 -4.63 -2.66 -19.88
CA LYS A 266 -4.29 -1.59 -20.83
C LYS A 266 -3.40 -0.51 -20.21
N MET A 267 -3.68 -0.10 -18.98
CA MET A 267 -2.83 0.85 -18.27
C MET A 267 -1.42 0.28 -18.07
N VAL A 268 -1.28 -0.96 -17.60
CA VAL A 268 0.05 -1.58 -17.41
C VAL A 268 0.83 -1.67 -18.71
N ARG A 269 0.16 -1.99 -19.83
CA ARG A 269 0.80 -1.95 -21.14
C ARG A 269 1.25 -0.53 -21.52
N ALA A 270 0.42 0.48 -21.28
CA ALA A 270 0.82 1.87 -21.49
C ALA A 270 2.03 2.28 -20.61
N LEU A 271 2.13 1.77 -19.37
CA LEU A 271 3.28 1.98 -18.49
C LEU A 271 4.55 1.30 -19.03
N ALA A 272 4.42 0.12 -19.66
CA ALA A 272 5.53 -0.58 -20.31
C ALA A 272 6.10 0.25 -21.47
N ASP A 273 5.22 0.81 -22.30
CA ASP A 273 5.58 1.61 -23.46
C ASP A 273 6.11 3.02 -23.09
N ASN A 274 5.77 3.51 -21.89
CA ASN A 274 6.12 4.85 -21.43
C ASN A 274 6.79 4.80 -20.04
N PRO A 275 8.08 4.41 -19.95
CA PRO A 275 8.80 4.39 -18.68
C PRO A 275 8.77 5.76 -18.01
N PHE A 276 8.62 5.79 -16.68
CA PHE A 276 8.61 7.06 -15.95
C PHE A 276 9.91 7.83 -16.19
N ALA A 277 9.78 9.10 -16.56
CA ALA A 277 10.89 10.02 -16.71
C ALA A 277 10.87 11.00 -15.53
N PRO A 278 11.83 10.94 -14.60
CA PRO A 278 11.91 11.92 -13.54
C PRO A 278 12.16 13.31 -14.14
N VAL A 279 11.67 14.34 -13.47
CA VAL A 279 11.95 15.73 -13.87
C VAL A 279 13.44 15.97 -13.67
N THR A 280 14.20 15.96 -14.76
CA THR A 280 15.62 16.29 -14.75
C THR A 280 15.74 17.78 -14.45
N GLN A 281 16.31 18.13 -13.30
CA GLN A 281 16.77 19.50 -13.10
C GLN A 281 17.98 19.69 -14.03
N GLU A 282 17.76 20.33 -15.18
CA GLU A 282 18.87 20.89 -15.95
C GLU A 282 19.61 21.87 -15.03
N GLN A 283 20.82 21.50 -14.62
CA GLN A 283 21.75 22.35 -13.87
C GLN A 283 22.46 23.33 -14.78
#